data_AF-A0A0P6VF33-F1
#
_entry.id   AF-A0A0P6VF33-F1
#
_cell.length_a   1.000
_cell.length_b   1.000
_cell.length_c   1.000
_cell.angle_alpha   90.00
_cell.angle_beta   90.00
_cell.angle_gamma   90.00
#
_symmetry.space_group_name_H-M   'P 1'
#
loop_
_entity.id
_entity.type
_entity.pdbx_description
1 polymer ?
#
loop_
_entity_poly.entity_id
_entity_poly.type
_entity_poly.pdbx_seq_one_letter_code
_entity_poly.pdbx_strand_id
1 'polypeptide(L)'
;MFDWTANEWCLLDGMSSFYADFSGSGFAGRIAQGMALLFLEDKGYAYVGRFETEWTQRAATQNRQWPADKSKAPDFIAENSQREWVLAESKGGFSSPGKMPPIKGALKDGLSQLDGWDKYINPQPIKSFAIGTFLREANDTSGETSLIAFVDPEPETPESPVEFPPDVVRRANYASWLSAMGLDEAAARLRAGDGEPQRYELPVISVAGRRYAVSIASVMPRHPELSSREFWRDFRDWPFWPLPWLRDGVDIELVGLDLKVLNALSSATQSAAASELMALEPSEWRDTPADLDGGAFYGSVFSDGSLLGELRLQRPSQPFPDFEWIEVEL
;
A
#
# COMPACT_ATOMS: atom_id res chain seq x y z
N MET A 1 4.01 -8.72 17.08
CA MET A 1 4.96 -7.93 16.26
C MET A 1 5.22 -6.60 16.95
N PHE A 2 4.25 -5.70 16.94
CA PHE A 2 4.29 -4.47 17.72
C PHE A 2 3.75 -4.72 19.12
N ASP A 3 4.23 -3.96 20.09
CA ASP A 3 3.58 -3.89 21.39
C ASP A 3 2.45 -2.85 21.33
N TRP A 4 1.23 -3.34 21.14
CA TRP A 4 0.04 -2.51 21.10
C TRP A 4 -0.42 -2.03 22.49
N THR A 5 0.24 -2.50 23.56
CA THR A 5 -0.04 -2.09 24.94
C THR A 5 0.91 -1.01 25.44
N ALA A 6 1.99 -0.76 24.71
CA ALA A 6 2.94 0.31 25.02
C ALA A 6 2.36 1.69 24.72
N ASN A 7 2.78 2.68 25.51
CA ASN A 7 2.40 4.09 25.30
C ASN A 7 3.11 4.72 24.08
N GLU A 8 4.14 4.05 23.58
CA GLU A 8 4.92 4.44 22.41
C GLU A 8 4.94 3.30 21.41
N TRP A 9 5.01 3.63 20.13
CA TRP A 9 5.04 2.60 19.10
C TRP A 9 6.38 1.88 19.10
N CYS A 10 6.38 0.62 19.53
CA CYS A 10 7.59 -0.19 19.66
C CYS A 10 7.37 -1.65 19.25
N LEU A 11 8.46 -2.37 19.09
CA LEU A 11 8.49 -3.79 18.84
C LEU A 11 8.33 -4.56 20.16
N LEU A 12 7.72 -5.74 20.12
CA LEU A 12 7.83 -6.68 21.23
C LEU A 12 9.29 -7.12 21.41
N ASP A 13 9.66 -7.47 22.63
CA ASP A 13 11.00 -7.98 22.95
C ASP A 13 11.42 -9.15 22.05
N GLY A 14 12.67 -9.13 21.62
CA GLY A 14 13.28 -10.12 20.72
C GLY A 14 12.86 -10.03 19.26
N MET A 15 11.92 -9.15 18.90
CA MET A 15 11.46 -9.02 17.51
C MET A 15 12.50 -8.35 16.60
N SER A 16 13.38 -7.49 17.13
CA SER A 16 14.46 -6.89 16.33
C SER A 16 15.40 -7.97 15.77
N SER A 17 15.75 -8.98 16.58
CA SER A 17 16.54 -10.13 16.16
C SER A 17 15.76 -11.05 15.22
N PHE A 18 14.48 -11.30 15.50
CA PHE A 18 13.63 -12.10 14.60
C PHE A 18 13.59 -11.53 13.17
N TYR A 19 13.46 -10.21 13.04
CA TYR A 19 13.47 -9.54 11.73
C TYR A 19 14.85 -9.45 11.08
N ALA A 20 15.92 -9.49 11.87
CA ALA A 20 17.28 -9.59 11.35
C ALA A 20 17.60 -11.01 10.83
N ASP A 21 17.13 -12.06 11.51
CA ASP A 21 17.58 -13.44 11.29
C ASP A 21 16.78 -14.21 10.22
N PHE A 22 15.51 -13.89 9.95
CA PHE A 22 14.66 -14.70 9.05
C PHE A 22 14.93 -14.51 7.53
N SER A 23 16.18 -14.21 7.11
CA SER A 23 16.68 -13.85 5.75
C SER A 23 17.14 -12.39 5.55
N GLY A 24 17.58 -11.72 6.60
CA GLY A 24 18.54 -10.60 6.55
C GLY A 24 18.09 -9.25 5.98
N SER A 25 16.95 -9.13 5.28
CA SER A 25 16.52 -7.83 4.71
C SER A 25 15.03 -7.74 4.33
N GLY A 26 14.33 -8.85 4.14
CA GLY A 26 12.99 -8.84 3.54
C GLY A 26 11.90 -8.19 4.40
N PHE A 27 11.71 -8.64 5.65
CA PHE A 27 10.59 -8.18 6.48
C PHE A 27 10.79 -6.78 7.04
N ALA A 28 12.00 -6.47 7.54
CA ALA A 28 12.30 -5.11 8.01
C ALA A 28 12.19 -4.08 6.88
N GLY A 29 12.66 -4.43 5.67
CA GLY A 29 12.47 -3.61 4.48
C GLY A 29 11.00 -3.41 4.15
N ARG A 30 10.18 -4.47 4.13
CA ARG A 30 8.73 -4.36 3.85
C ARG A 30 7.96 -3.53 4.88
N ILE A 31 8.29 -3.68 6.17
CA ILE A 31 7.69 -2.83 7.22
C ILE A 31 8.10 -1.37 7.00
N ALA A 32 9.38 -1.10 6.74
CA ALA A 32 9.85 0.26 6.47
C ALA A 32 9.21 0.87 5.21
N GLN A 33 9.00 0.07 4.17
CA GLN A 33 8.26 0.45 2.97
C GLN A 33 6.82 0.82 3.31
N GLY A 34 6.08 -0.04 4.03
CA GLY A 34 4.71 0.25 4.47
C GLY A 34 4.63 1.53 5.31
N MET A 35 5.58 1.75 6.20
CA MET A 35 5.65 2.97 7.02
C MET A 35 6.01 4.22 6.23
N ALA A 36 6.87 4.10 5.22
CA ALA A 36 7.17 5.19 4.31
C ALA A 36 5.93 5.58 3.49
N LEU A 37 5.12 4.60 3.05
CA LEU A 37 3.84 4.86 2.37
C LEU A 37 2.86 5.61 3.28
N LEU A 38 2.71 5.16 4.54
CA LEU A 38 1.86 5.84 5.53
C LEU A 38 2.37 7.25 5.86
N PHE A 39 3.68 7.45 5.90
CA PHE A 39 4.28 8.78 6.07
C PHE A 39 4.01 9.69 4.88
N LEU A 40 4.17 9.20 3.65
CA LEU A 40 3.86 9.95 2.43
C LEU A 40 2.39 10.34 2.40
N GLU A 41 1.51 9.39 2.74
CA GLU A 41 0.09 9.62 2.93
C GLU A 41 -0.13 10.73 3.96
N ASP A 42 0.42 10.63 5.18
CA ASP A 42 0.36 11.69 6.21
C ASP A 42 0.80 13.08 5.69
N LYS A 43 1.79 13.13 4.80
CA LYS A 43 2.27 14.37 4.16
C LYS A 43 1.49 14.84 2.93
N GLY A 44 0.40 14.16 2.59
CA GLY A 44 -0.50 14.54 1.50
C GLY A 44 -0.12 13.98 0.12
N TYR A 45 0.71 12.94 0.08
CA TYR A 45 1.07 12.22 -1.14
C TYR A 45 0.31 10.89 -1.18
N ALA A 46 -0.74 10.85 -2.00
CA ALA A 46 -1.79 9.82 -1.97
C ALA A 46 -1.49 8.62 -2.87
N TYR A 47 -1.01 8.91 -4.06
CA TYR A 47 -0.86 7.92 -5.12
C TYR A 47 0.56 7.42 -5.11
N VAL A 48 0.76 6.10 -5.12
CA VAL A 48 2.11 5.53 -5.10
C VAL A 48 2.28 4.48 -6.19
N GLY A 49 3.33 4.64 -7.00
CA GLY A 49 3.81 3.64 -7.94
C GLY A 49 5.20 3.13 -7.53
N ARG A 50 5.54 1.90 -7.94
CA ARG A 50 6.92 1.41 -7.82
C ARG A 50 7.78 2.04 -8.92
N PHE A 51 8.70 2.91 -8.53
CA PHE A 51 9.41 3.78 -9.48
C PHE A 51 10.19 2.99 -10.55
N GLU A 52 10.95 1.96 -10.14
CA GLU A 52 11.71 1.11 -11.07
C GLU A 52 10.85 0.51 -12.18
N THR A 53 9.64 0.05 -11.84
CA THR A 53 8.71 -0.57 -12.79
C THR A 53 8.24 0.45 -13.82
N GLU A 54 7.78 1.60 -13.34
CA GLU A 54 7.29 2.68 -14.21
C GLU A 54 8.40 3.22 -15.11
N TRP A 55 9.58 3.47 -14.55
CA TRP A 55 10.71 3.97 -15.30
C TRP A 55 11.14 3.00 -16.40
N THR A 56 11.29 1.71 -16.08
CA THR A 56 11.72 0.69 -17.04
C THR A 56 10.73 0.53 -18.19
N GLN A 57 9.44 0.49 -17.89
CA GLN A 57 8.39 0.35 -18.91
C GLN A 57 8.42 1.54 -19.89
N ARG A 58 8.56 2.77 -19.38
CA ARG A 58 8.59 3.98 -20.21
C ARG A 58 9.90 4.13 -20.97
N ALA A 59 11.03 3.84 -20.33
CA ALA A 59 12.33 3.82 -20.96
C ALA A 59 12.33 2.87 -22.17
N ALA A 60 11.75 1.68 -22.05
CA ALA A 60 11.62 0.73 -23.15
C ALA A 60 10.84 1.31 -24.34
N THR A 61 9.70 1.97 -24.11
CA THR A 61 8.90 2.60 -25.19
C THR A 61 9.63 3.76 -25.88
N GLN A 62 10.59 4.38 -25.20
CA GLN A 62 11.37 5.53 -25.69
C GLN A 62 12.79 5.15 -26.12
N ASN A 63 13.10 3.84 -26.23
CA ASN A 63 14.43 3.31 -26.54
C ASN A 63 15.54 3.87 -25.64
N ARG A 64 15.24 4.08 -24.36
CA ARG A 64 16.20 4.51 -23.33
C ARG A 64 16.71 3.30 -22.55
N GLN A 65 18.00 3.31 -22.27
CA GLN A 65 18.64 2.32 -21.41
C GLN A 65 18.73 2.83 -19.99
N TRP A 66 18.78 1.91 -19.03
CA TRP A 66 19.05 2.22 -17.64
C TRP A 66 20.29 3.12 -17.51
N PRO A 67 20.24 4.21 -16.73
CA PRO A 67 21.37 5.14 -16.65
C PRO A 67 22.63 4.45 -16.12
N ALA A 68 23.76 4.64 -16.80
CA ALA A 68 25.00 3.92 -16.48
C ALA A 68 25.58 4.30 -15.10
N ASP A 69 25.24 5.50 -14.60
CA ASP A 69 25.62 6.00 -13.27
C ASP A 69 24.71 5.48 -12.14
N LYS A 70 23.62 4.77 -12.47
CA LYS A 70 22.65 4.26 -11.49
C LYS A 70 22.78 2.75 -11.32
N SER A 71 22.89 2.30 -10.07
CA SER A 71 22.86 0.87 -9.71
C SER A 71 21.56 0.42 -9.06
N LYS A 72 20.76 1.36 -8.55
CA LYS A 72 19.49 1.14 -7.86
C LYS A 72 18.54 2.28 -8.16
N ALA A 73 17.25 2.02 -8.08
CA ALA A 73 16.17 2.99 -8.21
C ALA A 73 15.57 3.32 -6.83
N PRO A 74 14.95 4.50 -6.66
CA PRO A 74 14.01 4.77 -5.59
C PRO A 74 12.96 3.65 -5.49
N ASP A 75 12.51 3.37 -4.27
CA ASP A 75 11.38 2.47 -4.05
C ASP A 75 10.09 2.98 -4.74
N PHE A 76 9.79 4.27 -4.58
CA PHE A 76 8.47 4.82 -4.89
C PHE A 76 8.53 6.13 -5.69
N ILE A 77 7.50 6.35 -6.48
CA ILE A 77 7.08 7.66 -6.98
C ILE A 77 5.69 7.95 -6.41
N ALA A 78 5.48 9.15 -5.88
CA ALA A 78 4.20 9.54 -5.31
C ALA A 78 3.68 10.89 -5.83
N GLU A 79 2.38 11.14 -5.73
CA GLU A 79 1.72 12.37 -6.22
C GLU A 79 0.84 13.03 -5.15
N ASN A 80 0.89 14.37 -5.06
CA ASN A 80 0.02 15.18 -4.20
C ASN A 80 -1.25 15.70 -4.92
N SER A 81 -2.13 16.42 -4.21
CA SER A 81 -3.35 17.00 -4.79
C SER A 81 -3.10 18.03 -5.89
N GLN A 82 -1.91 18.64 -5.95
CA GLN A 82 -1.50 19.56 -7.01
C GLN A 82 -0.91 18.85 -8.24
N ARG A 83 -0.90 17.51 -8.24
CA ARG A 83 -0.32 16.65 -9.29
C ARG A 83 1.20 16.80 -9.40
N GLU A 84 1.83 17.20 -8.31
CA GLU A 84 3.27 17.28 -8.22
C GLU A 84 3.83 15.95 -7.71
N TRP A 85 4.91 15.50 -8.35
CA TRP A 85 5.50 14.20 -8.05
C TRP A 85 6.66 14.30 -7.08
N VAL A 86 6.84 13.25 -6.29
CA VAL A 86 7.99 13.08 -5.41
C VAL A 86 8.56 11.68 -5.57
N LEU A 87 9.87 11.54 -5.45
CA LEU A 87 10.52 10.23 -5.33
C LEU A 87 10.70 9.90 -3.85
N ALA A 88 10.62 8.63 -3.49
CA ALA A 88 10.89 8.21 -2.12
C ALA A 88 11.68 6.90 -2.07
N GLU A 89 12.62 6.85 -1.14
CA GLU A 89 13.42 5.68 -0.80
C GLU A 89 13.22 5.37 0.67
N SER A 90 12.85 4.13 0.98
CA SER A 90 12.61 3.67 2.34
C SER A 90 13.81 2.92 2.91
N LYS A 91 14.11 3.14 4.20
CA LYS A 91 15.13 2.41 4.94
C LYS A 91 14.58 1.96 6.29
N GLY A 92 14.81 0.68 6.62
CA GLY A 92 14.40 0.11 7.91
C GLY A 92 15.60 -0.14 8.81
N GLY A 93 15.47 0.18 10.11
CA GLY A 93 16.48 -0.17 11.10
C GLY A 93 15.85 -0.53 12.44
N PHE A 94 15.93 -1.80 12.84
CA PHE A 94 15.35 -2.27 14.09
C PHE A 94 16.45 -2.52 15.12
N SER A 95 16.26 -2.02 16.34
CA SER A 95 17.28 -2.03 17.38
C SER A 95 16.84 -2.83 18.59
N SER A 96 17.70 -3.75 19.00
CA SER A 96 17.58 -4.45 20.29
C SER A 96 17.95 -3.50 21.44
N PRO A 97 17.49 -3.80 22.68
CA PRO A 97 17.78 -2.99 23.85
C PRO A 97 19.26 -2.65 24.00
N GLY A 98 19.56 -1.36 24.24
CA GLY A 98 20.94 -0.87 24.44
C GLY A 98 21.77 -0.69 23.16
N LYS A 99 21.21 -0.93 21.96
CA LYS A 99 21.87 -0.61 20.69
C LYS A 99 21.28 0.65 20.06
N MET A 100 22.13 1.49 19.48
CA MET A 100 21.66 2.65 18.73
C MET A 100 21.27 2.26 17.29
N PRO A 101 20.13 2.73 16.77
CA PRO A 101 19.77 2.52 15.37
C PRO A 101 20.77 3.23 14.44
N PRO A 102 21.12 2.64 13.28
CA PRO A 102 22.10 3.20 12.35
C PRO A 102 21.52 4.34 11.49
N ILE A 103 20.88 5.33 12.11
CA ILE A 103 20.07 6.37 11.43
C ILE A 103 20.88 7.10 10.35
N LYS A 104 22.04 7.66 10.74
CA LYS A 104 22.87 8.46 9.83
C LYS A 104 23.39 7.64 8.63
N GLY A 105 23.77 6.39 8.87
CA GLY A 105 24.24 5.49 7.81
C GLY A 105 23.10 5.15 6.85
N ALA A 106 21.96 4.73 7.38
CA ALA A 106 20.79 4.38 6.59
C ALA A 106 20.29 5.56 5.72
N LEU A 107 20.16 6.76 6.30
CA LEU A 107 19.74 7.94 5.55
C LEU A 107 20.75 8.36 4.49
N LYS A 108 22.06 8.25 4.77
CA LYS A 108 23.11 8.50 3.77
C LYS A 108 22.98 7.54 2.59
N ASP A 109 22.77 6.25 2.87
CA ASP A 109 22.60 5.23 1.83
C ASP A 109 21.32 5.47 1.01
N GLY A 110 20.23 5.90 1.67
CA GLY A 110 18.99 6.29 1.00
C GLY A 110 19.18 7.50 0.08
N LEU A 111 19.87 8.54 0.54
CA LEU A 111 20.19 9.71 -0.27
C LEU A 111 21.05 9.33 -1.48
N SER A 112 22.10 8.52 -1.30
CA SER A 112 22.93 8.06 -2.41
C SER A 112 22.16 7.23 -3.44
N GLN A 113 21.05 6.60 -3.06
CA GLN A 113 20.18 5.86 -3.98
C GLN A 113 19.20 6.77 -4.73
N LEU A 114 18.74 7.86 -4.11
CA LEU A 114 17.90 8.88 -4.73
C LEU A 114 18.68 9.82 -5.65
N ASP A 115 19.96 10.05 -5.32
CA ASP A 115 20.83 11.03 -5.93
C ASP A 115 20.76 11.01 -7.46
N GLY A 116 20.38 12.14 -8.06
CA GLY A 116 20.28 12.37 -9.49
C GLY A 116 19.23 11.56 -10.27
N TRP A 117 18.26 10.91 -9.62
CA TRP A 117 17.16 10.24 -10.34
C TRP A 117 16.12 11.20 -10.93
N ASP A 118 15.92 12.34 -10.28
CA ASP A 118 15.04 13.42 -10.72
C ASP A 118 15.42 13.97 -12.10
N LYS A 119 16.70 13.89 -12.50
CA LYS A 119 17.18 14.26 -13.85
C LYS A 119 16.66 13.38 -14.98
N TYR A 120 16.21 12.17 -14.66
CA TYR A 120 15.85 11.13 -15.63
C TYR A 120 14.34 10.97 -15.82
N ILE A 121 13.53 11.94 -15.34
CA ILE A 121 12.06 11.89 -15.34
C ILE A 121 11.51 13.25 -15.77
N ASN A 122 10.50 13.25 -16.66
CA ASN A 122 9.72 14.45 -17.00
C ASN A 122 8.21 14.09 -16.95
N PRO A 123 7.34 14.85 -16.24
CA PRO A 123 7.63 15.99 -15.37
C PRO A 123 8.65 15.70 -14.26
N GLN A 124 9.51 16.68 -13.97
CA GLN A 124 10.50 16.56 -12.92
C GLN A 124 9.81 16.48 -11.54
N PRO A 125 10.15 15.51 -10.68
CA PRO A 125 9.69 15.48 -9.30
C PRO A 125 10.09 16.77 -8.56
N ILE A 126 9.18 17.33 -7.78
CA ILE A 126 9.43 18.57 -7.01
C ILE A 126 10.37 18.32 -5.81
N LYS A 127 10.42 17.08 -5.33
CA LYS A 127 11.17 16.64 -4.14
C LYS A 127 11.59 15.18 -4.25
N SER A 128 12.57 14.80 -3.44
CA SER A 128 12.92 13.41 -3.19
C SER A 128 12.99 13.17 -1.68
N PHE A 129 12.60 11.99 -1.19
CA PHE A 129 12.60 11.71 0.24
C PHE A 129 13.37 10.44 0.57
N ALA A 130 14.46 10.56 1.33
CA ALA A 130 15.04 9.40 2.01
C ALA A 130 14.31 9.24 3.34
N ILE A 131 13.47 8.21 3.49
CA ILE A 131 12.63 7.98 4.67
C ILE A 131 13.16 6.78 5.45
N GLY A 132 13.65 7.03 6.67
CA GLY A 132 14.12 6.00 7.58
C GLY A 132 13.09 5.70 8.67
N THR A 133 12.65 4.44 8.77
CA THR A 133 11.81 3.93 9.86
C THR A 133 12.69 3.16 10.85
N PHE A 134 12.78 3.67 12.08
CA PHE A 134 13.63 3.10 13.11
C PHE A 134 12.80 2.69 14.33
N LEU A 135 12.75 1.39 14.58
CA LEU A 135 11.94 0.81 15.64
C LEU A 135 12.80 0.23 16.75
N ARG A 136 12.37 0.47 17.99
CA ARG A 136 13.01 -0.07 19.20
C ARG A 136 12.11 -1.10 19.86
N GLU A 137 12.70 -1.99 20.65
CA GLU A 137 11.94 -2.93 21.48
C GLU A 137 11.40 -2.26 22.75
N ALA A 138 10.27 -2.75 23.25
CA ALA A 138 9.52 -2.15 24.37
C ALA A 138 10.34 -1.99 25.66
N ASN A 139 11.27 -2.90 25.94
CA ASN A 139 12.10 -2.87 27.15
C ASN A 139 13.46 -2.16 26.96
N ASP A 140 13.61 -1.34 25.92
CA ASP A 140 14.81 -0.54 25.71
C ASP A 140 14.87 0.67 26.67
N THR A 141 15.84 0.65 27.59
CA THR A 141 16.02 1.68 28.63
C THR A 141 16.89 2.85 28.20
N SER A 142 17.30 2.91 26.93
CA SER A 142 18.19 3.97 26.40
C SER A 142 17.57 5.37 26.35
N GLY A 143 16.28 5.52 26.63
CA GLY A 143 15.58 6.82 26.70
C GLY A 143 15.28 7.47 25.35
N GLU A 144 15.60 6.80 24.25
CA GLU A 144 15.22 7.18 22.89
C GLU A 144 14.01 6.37 22.44
N THR A 145 13.09 6.99 21.71
CA THR A 145 11.86 6.36 21.22
C THR A 145 12.02 5.88 19.77
N SER A 146 11.10 5.02 19.30
CA SER A 146 11.01 4.73 17.85
C SER A 146 10.70 6.00 17.07
N LEU A 147 11.23 6.11 15.85
CA LEU A 147 11.09 7.33 15.06
C LEU A 147 11.05 7.07 13.55
N ILE A 148 10.46 8.03 12.84
CA ILE A 148 10.63 8.21 11.40
C ILE A 148 11.51 9.44 11.19
N ALA A 149 12.61 9.29 10.47
CA ALA A 149 13.48 10.39 10.06
C ALA A 149 13.43 10.53 8.54
N PHE A 150 13.52 11.74 8.02
CA PHE A 150 13.53 11.97 6.59
C PHE A 150 14.50 13.10 6.18
N VAL A 151 14.97 13.04 4.94
CA VAL A 151 15.79 14.09 4.31
C VAL A 151 15.25 14.38 2.91
N ASP A 152 15.19 15.66 2.57
CA ASP A 152 14.71 16.22 1.29
C ASP A 152 15.87 16.97 0.61
N PRO A 153 16.61 16.34 -0.33
CA PRO A 153 17.63 17.02 -1.11
C PRO A 153 17.01 17.95 -2.16
N GLU A 154 17.74 19.01 -2.53
CA GLU A 154 17.30 19.91 -3.61
C GLU A 154 17.32 19.17 -4.97
N PRO A 155 16.32 19.41 -5.83
CA PRO A 155 16.30 18.85 -7.17
C PRO A 155 17.44 19.43 -8.03
N GLU A 156 18.01 18.59 -8.90
CA GLU A 156 19.06 18.96 -9.83
C GLU A 156 18.50 19.46 -11.17
N THR A 157 19.35 19.88 -12.10
CA THR A 157 18.90 20.31 -13.43
C THR A 157 18.63 19.09 -14.32
N PRO A 158 17.49 19.00 -15.02
CA PRO A 158 17.21 17.90 -15.96
C PRO A 158 18.25 17.81 -17.08
N GLU A 159 18.68 16.59 -17.41
CA GLU A 159 19.64 16.35 -18.49
C GLU A 159 19.00 15.62 -19.68
N SER A 160 18.49 14.41 -19.45
CA SER A 160 17.91 13.56 -20.48
C SER A 160 16.76 12.73 -19.91
N PRO A 161 15.64 13.37 -19.55
CA PRO A 161 14.55 12.69 -18.88
C PRO A 161 13.80 11.70 -19.80
N VAL A 162 13.23 10.68 -19.18
CA VAL A 162 12.18 9.83 -19.76
C VAL A 162 10.85 10.56 -19.58
N GLU A 163 10.06 10.62 -20.64
CA GLU A 163 8.73 11.26 -20.61
C GLU A 163 7.71 10.34 -19.94
N PHE A 164 7.02 10.87 -18.93
CA PHE A 164 5.97 10.21 -18.16
C PHE A 164 4.65 10.94 -18.44
N PRO A 165 3.60 10.24 -18.91
CA PRO A 165 2.29 10.87 -19.03
C PRO A 165 1.77 11.36 -17.67
N PRO A 166 0.99 12.46 -17.63
CA PRO A 166 0.51 13.03 -16.36
C PRO A 166 -0.29 12.07 -15.47
N ASP A 167 -0.94 11.07 -16.06
CA ASP A 167 -1.82 10.12 -15.37
C ASP A 167 -1.13 8.79 -14.99
N VAL A 168 0.17 8.64 -15.28
CA VAL A 168 0.87 7.37 -15.15
C VAL A 168 0.95 6.87 -13.71
N VAL A 169 1.24 7.77 -12.75
CA VAL A 169 1.35 7.40 -11.32
C VAL A 169 0.01 6.88 -10.83
N ARG A 170 -1.10 7.50 -11.25
CA ARG A 170 -2.46 7.06 -10.90
C ARG A 170 -2.82 5.72 -11.54
N ARG A 171 -2.53 5.53 -12.83
CA ARG A 171 -2.76 4.23 -13.50
C ARG A 171 -1.97 3.11 -12.83
N ALA A 172 -0.72 3.36 -12.47
CA ALA A 172 0.14 2.40 -11.79
C ALA A 172 -0.39 2.03 -10.40
N ASN A 173 -0.80 3.04 -9.63
CA ASN A 173 -1.39 2.88 -8.30
C ASN A 173 -2.68 2.05 -8.37
N TYR A 174 -3.65 2.47 -9.18
CA TYR A 174 -4.93 1.78 -9.28
C TYR A 174 -4.83 0.41 -9.95
N ALA A 175 -3.90 0.21 -10.87
CA ALA A 175 -3.64 -1.13 -11.40
C ALA A 175 -3.12 -2.08 -10.32
N SER A 176 -2.34 -1.57 -9.36
CA SER A 176 -1.88 -2.37 -8.23
C SER A 176 -3.03 -2.74 -7.29
N TRP A 177 -3.97 -1.83 -7.05
CA TRP A 177 -5.21 -2.12 -6.32
C TRP A 177 -6.13 -3.10 -7.05
N LEU A 178 -6.32 -2.94 -8.36
CA LEU A 178 -7.09 -3.88 -9.18
C LEU A 178 -6.49 -5.29 -9.13
N SER A 179 -5.16 -5.41 -9.22
CA SER A 179 -4.48 -6.71 -9.06
C SER A 179 -4.66 -7.28 -7.66
N ALA A 180 -4.59 -6.46 -6.61
CA ALA A 180 -4.89 -6.91 -5.24
C ALA A 180 -6.34 -7.39 -5.09
N MET A 181 -7.28 -6.80 -5.83
CA MET A 181 -8.68 -7.24 -5.90
C MET A 181 -8.88 -8.52 -6.74
N GLY A 182 -7.84 -9.05 -7.38
CA GLY A 182 -7.91 -10.20 -8.29
C GLY A 182 -8.35 -9.86 -9.72
N LEU A 183 -8.35 -8.58 -10.08
CA LEU A 183 -8.75 -8.05 -11.39
C LEU A 183 -7.51 -7.83 -12.28
N ASP A 184 -6.69 -8.86 -12.44
CA ASP A 184 -5.37 -8.78 -13.08
C ASP A 184 -5.42 -8.32 -14.54
N GLU A 185 -6.46 -8.74 -15.28
CA GLU A 185 -6.64 -8.32 -16.68
C GLU A 185 -6.93 -6.81 -16.78
N ALA A 186 -7.81 -6.29 -15.91
CA ALA A 186 -8.09 -4.85 -15.83
C ALA A 186 -6.85 -4.07 -15.38
N ALA A 187 -6.09 -4.60 -14.41
CA ALA A 187 -4.83 -4.01 -13.98
C ALA A 187 -3.79 -3.92 -15.12
N ALA A 188 -3.66 -4.98 -15.92
CA ALA A 188 -2.73 -5.01 -17.05
C ALA A 188 -3.14 -4.00 -18.13
N ARG A 189 -4.42 -3.95 -18.50
CA ARG A 189 -4.97 -2.97 -19.44
C ARG A 189 -4.73 -1.54 -18.98
N LEU A 190 -5.01 -1.25 -17.71
CA LEU A 190 -4.81 0.09 -17.15
C LEU A 190 -3.33 0.51 -17.19
N ARG A 191 -2.38 -0.40 -16.95
CA ARG A 191 -0.95 -0.07 -17.07
C ARG A 191 -0.51 0.16 -18.52
N ALA A 192 -0.99 -0.68 -19.44
CA ALA A 192 -0.62 -0.60 -20.84
C ALA A 192 -1.31 0.59 -21.55
N GLY A 193 -2.50 0.98 -21.08
CA GLY A 193 -3.35 1.97 -21.73
C GLY A 193 -4.02 1.44 -23.00
N ASP A 194 -4.16 0.11 -23.13
CA ASP A 194 -4.77 -0.57 -24.26
C ASP A 194 -5.63 -1.77 -23.83
N GLY A 195 -6.48 -2.24 -24.74
CA GLY A 195 -7.39 -3.36 -24.52
C GLY A 195 -8.86 -2.96 -24.36
N GLU A 196 -9.75 -3.92 -24.60
CA GLU A 196 -11.19 -3.70 -24.45
C GLU A 196 -11.62 -3.88 -22.99
N PRO A 197 -12.54 -3.02 -22.49
CA PRO A 197 -13.11 -3.18 -21.17
C PRO A 197 -13.82 -4.54 -20.99
N GLN A 198 -13.84 -5.02 -19.75
CA GLN A 198 -14.53 -6.23 -19.35
C GLN A 198 -15.47 -5.94 -18.19
N ARG A 199 -16.56 -6.70 -18.12
CA ARG A 199 -17.55 -6.57 -17.05
C ARG A 199 -17.16 -7.42 -15.87
N TYR A 200 -17.26 -6.83 -14.69
CA TYR A 200 -17.03 -7.47 -13.40
C TYR A 200 -18.21 -7.21 -12.48
N GLU A 201 -18.63 -8.25 -11.75
CA GLU A 201 -19.59 -8.12 -10.67
C GLU A 201 -18.83 -8.02 -9.35
N LEU A 202 -19.02 -6.93 -8.61
CA LEU A 202 -18.32 -6.67 -7.36
C LEU A 202 -19.30 -6.38 -6.22
N PRO A 203 -19.08 -6.93 -5.02
CA PRO A 203 -19.85 -6.56 -3.84
C PRO A 203 -19.47 -5.16 -3.37
N VAL A 204 -20.44 -4.42 -2.85
CA VAL A 204 -20.28 -3.06 -2.36
C VAL A 204 -20.54 -2.99 -0.86
N ILE A 205 -19.66 -2.28 -0.16
CA ILE A 205 -19.83 -1.91 1.25
C ILE A 205 -19.93 -0.40 1.41
N SER A 206 -20.63 0.03 2.46
CA SER A 206 -20.71 1.44 2.84
C SER A 206 -19.83 1.70 4.06
N VAL A 207 -18.74 2.43 3.88
CA VAL A 207 -17.81 2.80 4.95
C VAL A 207 -17.88 4.31 5.12
N ALA A 208 -18.38 4.75 6.29
CA ALA A 208 -18.55 6.16 6.64
C ALA A 208 -19.28 7.00 5.56
N GLY A 209 -20.36 6.45 4.99
CA GLY A 209 -21.19 7.13 3.98
C GLY A 209 -20.60 7.16 2.57
N ARG A 210 -19.43 6.53 2.34
CA ARG A 210 -18.87 6.28 1.01
C ARG A 210 -19.08 4.82 0.62
N ARG A 211 -19.20 4.58 -0.68
CA ARG A 211 -19.43 3.24 -1.23
C ARG A 211 -18.16 2.73 -1.87
N TYR A 212 -17.75 1.52 -1.50
CA TYR A 212 -16.54 0.87 -1.99
C TYR A 212 -16.91 -0.47 -2.61
N ALA A 213 -16.46 -0.74 -3.84
CA ALA A 213 -16.47 -2.10 -4.33
C ALA A 213 -15.25 -2.83 -3.77
N VAL A 214 -15.47 -4.03 -3.24
CA VAL A 214 -14.45 -4.77 -2.50
C VAL A 214 -14.25 -6.17 -3.08
N SER A 215 -13.09 -6.74 -2.83
CA SER A 215 -12.76 -8.14 -3.05
C SER A 215 -12.17 -8.73 -1.77
N ILE A 216 -12.32 -10.04 -1.60
CA ILE A 216 -11.75 -10.75 -0.48
C ILE A 216 -10.28 -11.02 -0.79
N ALA A 217 -9.37 -10.34 -0.09
CA ALA A 217 -7.94 -10.58 -0.20
C ALA A 217 -7.54 -11.86 0.53
N SER A 218 -8.08 -12.08 1.73
CA SER A 218 -7.81 -13.26 2.53
C SER A 218 -8.93 -13.56 3.52
N VAL A 219 -8.98 -14.81 4.00
CA VAL A 219 -9.86 -15.23 5.10
C VAL A 219 -9.00 -15.92 6.14
N MET A 220 -8.95 -15.36 7.34
CA MET A 220 -8.11 -15.84 8.44
C MET A 220 -8.97 -16.26 9.63
N PRO A 221 -8.63 -17.32 10.37
CA PRO A 221 -9.34 -17.62 11.61
C PRO A 221 -9.03 -16.58 12.70
N ARG A 222 -10.07 -16.01 13.35
CA ARG A 222 -9.99 -14.97 14.40
C ARG A 222 -9.20 -15.43 15.62
N HIS A 223 -9.18 -16.74 15.89
CA HIS A 223 -8.34 -17.36 16.90
C HIS A 223 -7.99 -18.78 16.47
N PRO A 224 -6.70 -19.06 16.25
CA PRO A 224 -6.20 -20.28 16.85
C PRO A 224 -4.84 -20.03 17.48
N GLU A 225 -4.58 -20.72 18.58
CA GLU A 225 -3.24 -21.25 18.75
C GLU A 225 -2.96 -22.12 17.52
N LEU A 226 -2.35 -21.53 16.48
CA LEU A 226 -2.02 -22.16 15.19
C LEU A 226 -1.07 -23.36 15.36
N SER A 227 -0.55 -23.55 16.55
CA SER A 227 0.29 -24.67 16.99
C SER A 227 -0.48 -25.76 17.75
N SER A 228 -1.74 -25.53 18.13
CA SER A 228 -2.54 -26.50 18.88
C SER A 228 -2.94 -27.68 18.00
N ARG A 229 -2.97 -28.87 18.61
CA ARG A 229 -3.35 -30.10 17.92
C ARG A 229 -4.82 -30.10 17.54
N GLU A 230 -5.66 -29.44 18.33
CA GLU A 230 -7.07 -29.20 18.03
C GLU A 230 -7.22 -28.40 16.74
N PHE A 231 -6.53 -27.26 16.61
CA PHE A 231 -6.57 -26.46 15.38
C PHE A 231 -6.20 -27.27 14.13
N TRP A 232 -5.10 -28.04 14.16
CA TRP A 232 -4.67 -28.83 13.00
C TRP A 232 -5.59 -30.01 12.67
N ARG A 233 -6.35 -30.50 13.65
CA ARG A 233 -7.39 -31.51 13.40
C ARG A 233 -8.59 -30.86 12.73
N ASP A 234 -9.05 -29.74 13.27
CA ASP A 234 -10.21 -29.02 12.75
C ASP A 234 -9.92 -28.39 11.37
N PHE A 235 -8.68 -27.95 11.11
CA PHE A 235 -8.21 -27.50 9.79
C PHE A 235 -8.12 -28.63 8.76
N ARG A 236 -7.68 -29.82 9.16
CA ARG A 236 -7.64 -31.00 8.28
C ARG A 236 -9.03 -31.48 7.92
N ASP A 237 -9.94 -31.40 8.88
CA ASP A 237 -11.33 -31.81 8.73
C ASP A 237 -12.19 -30.69 8.11
N TRP A 238 -11.58 -29.55 7.74
CA TRP A 238 -12.23 -28.37 7.16
C TRP A 238 -12.73 -28.68 5.74
N PRO A 239 -14.05 -28.83 5.54
CA PRO A 239 -14.63 -28.93 4.21
C PRO A 239 -14.82 -27.52 3.67
N PHE A 240 -14.28 -27.20 2.50
CA PHE A 240 -14.59 -25.95 1.81
C PHE A 240 -16.13 -25.76 1.73
N TRP A 241 -16.62 -24.64 2.32
CA TRP A 241 -17.95 -23.98 2.39
C TRP A 241 -19.20 -24.63 1.70
N PRO A 242 -20.46 -24.53 2.23
CA PRO A 242 -21.01 -23.54 3.16
C PRO A 242 -21.76 -24.10 4.38
N LEU A 243 -21.40 -23.66 5.60
CA LEU A 243 -22.19 -23.93 6.79
C LEU A 243 -22.39 -22.66 7.65
N PRO A 244 -23.64 -22.29 8.01
CA PRO A 244 -23.97 -21.04 8.70
C PRO A 244 -23.37 -20.87 10.11
N TRP A 245 -22.82 -21.92 10.70
CA TRP A 245 -22.33 -21.94 12.08
C TRP A 245 -20.82 -21.63 12.21
N LEU A 246 -20.12 -21.41 11.08
CA LEU A 246 -18.72 -20.99 11.01
C LEU A 246 -18.55 -19.45 10.95
N ARG A 247 -19.60 -18.68 11.27
CA ARG A 247 -19.61 -17.21 11.24
C ARG A 247 -18.79 -16.56 12.35
N ASP A 248 -18.62 -17.26 13.46
CA ASP A 248 -17.78 -16.82 14.57
C ASP A 248 -16.43 -17.50 14.46
N GLY A 249 -15.37 -16.72 14.26
CA GLY A 249 -14.01 -17.26 14.25
C GLY A 249 -13.28 -17.09 12.95
N VAL A 250 -13.78 -16.30 12.00
CA VAL A 250 -13.01 -15.84 10.84
C VAL A 250 -13.06 -14.32 10.71
N ASP A 251 -11.95 -13.78 10.27
CA ASP A 251 -11.70 -12.41 9.90
C ASP A 251 -11.50 -12.39 8.38
N ILE A 252 -12.25 -11.52 7.70
CA ILE A 252 -12.23 -11.42 6.24
C ILE A 252 -11.45 -10.16 5.89
N GLU A 253 -10.28 -10.31 5.28
CA GLU A 253 -9.51 -9.19 4.78
C GLU A 253 -10.08 -8.74 3.44
N LEU A 254 -10.42 -7.46 3.36
CA LEU A 254 -11.01 -6.81 2.20
C LEU A 254 -10.03 -5.78 1.64
N VAL A 255 -9.96 -5.76 0.31
CA VAL A 255 -9.34 -4.68 -0.47
C VAL A 255 -10.40 -4.10 -1.39
N GLY A 256 -10.34 -2.80 -1.65
CA GLY A 256 -11.33 -2.17 -2.51
C GLY A 256 -11.01 -0.77 -2.96
N LEU A 257 -11.89 -0.27 -3.82
CA LEU A 257 -11.83 1.07 -4.39
C LEU A 257 -13.20 1.75 -4.28
N ASP A 258 -13.20 3.06 -4.01
CA ASP A 258 -14.41 3.89 -4.05
C ASP A 258 -15.07 3.78 -5.44
N LEU A 259 -16.40 3.73 -5.48
CA LEU A 259 -17.14 3.65 -6.74
C LEU A 259 -16.83 4.80 -7.70
N LYS A 260 -16.52 6.00 -7.19
CA LYS A 260 -16.10 7.14 -8.02
C LYS A 260 -14.79 6.85 -8.74
N VAL A 261 -13.86 6.17 -8.08
CA VAL A 261 -12.59 5.75 -8.67
C VAL A 261 -12.85 4.72 -9.75
N LEU A 262 -13.64 3.68 -9.47
CA LEU A 262 -13.97 2.64 -10.46
C LEU A 262 -14.67 3.22 -11.71
N ASN A 263 -15.57 4.18 -11.52
CA ASN A 263 -16.20 4.87 -12.66
C ASN A 263 -15.18 5.66 -13.49
N ALA A 264 -14.23 6.35 -12.85
CA ALA A 264 -13.17 7.06 -13.57
C ALA A 264 -12.22 6.09 -14.30
N LEU A 265 -11.96 4.90 -13.74
CA LEU A 265 -11.16 3.86 -14.38
C LEU A 265 -11.87 3.24 -15.59
N SER A 266 -13.18 3.01 -15.48
CA SER A 266 -14.02 2.54 -16.59
C SER A 266 -13.88 3.42 -17.83
N SER A 267 -13.94 4.74 -17.64
CA SER A 267 -13.76 5.71 -18.72
C SER A 267 -12.32 5.77 -19.24
N ALA A 268 -11.31 5.63 -18.36
CA ALA A 268 -9.89 5.82 -18.66
C ALA A 268 -9.30 4.86 -19.71
N THR A 269 -9.97 3.75 -20.01
CA THR A 269 -9.58 2.80 -21.07
C THR A 269 -9.76 3.35 -22.49
N GLN A 270 -10.44 4.49 -22.65
CA GLN A 270 -10.63 5.17 -23.94
C GLN A 270 -9.72 6.42 -24.04
N SER A 271 -8.98 6.62 -25.13
CA SER A 271 -7.86 7.59 -25.19
C SER A 271 -8.19 9.08 -24.95
N ALA A 272 -9.47 9.46 -24.85
CA ALA A 272 -9.91 10.81 -24.46
C ALA A 272 -9.99 11.02 -22.93
N ALA A 273 -9.80 9.96 -22.13
CA ALA A 273 -10.27 9.88 -20.75
C ALA A 273 -9.19 9.94 -19.65
N ALA A 274 -7.93 10.26 -20.01
CA ALA A 274 -6.94 10.70 -19.01
C ALA A 274 -7.48 11.87 -18.16
N SER A 275 -8.42 12.66 -18.70
CA SER A 275 -9.06 13.77 -18.00
C SER A 275 -9.87 13.36 -16.76
N GLU A 276 -10.53 12.20 -16.77
CA GLU A 276 -11.38 11.77 -15.64
C GLU A 276 -10.55 11.23 -14.49
N LEU A 277 -9.53 10.41 -14.81
CA LEU A 277 -8.59 9.92 -13.81
C LEU A 277 -7.85 11.07 -13.12
N MET A 278 -7.48 12.10 -13.88
CA MET A 278 -6.83 13.30 -13.35
C MET A 278 -7.78 14.22 -12.58
N ALA A 279 -9.10 14.09 -12.76
CA ALA A 279 -10.10 14.85 -12.02
C ALA A 279 -10.39 14.28 -10.61
N LEU A 280 -9.84 13.11 -10.27
CA LEU A 280 -9.93 12.57 -8.91
C LEU A 280 -9.09 13.42 -7.96
N GLU A 281 -9.73 13.97 -6.93
CA GLU A 281 -9.04 14.71 -5.88
C GLU A 281 -8.79 13.79 -4.67
N PRO A 282 -7.58 13.82 -4.08
CA PRO A 282 -7.33 13.12 -2.83
C PRO A 282 -8.32 13.52 -1.75
N SER A 283 -8.89 12.52 -1.09
CA SER A 283 -9.77 12.70 0.07
C SER A 283 -8.95 13.05 1.31
N GLU A 284 -9.29 14.15 1.99
CA GLU A 284 -8.68 14.51 3.28
C GLU A 284 -9.10 13.57 4.43
N TRP A 285 -10.13 12.76 4.21
CA TRP A 285 -10.71 11.91 5.24
C TRP A 285 -9.91 10.62 5.42
N ARG A 286 -9.42 10.41 6.65
CA ARG A 286 -8.69 9.24 7.12
C ARG A 286 -9.31 8.78 8.44
N ASP A 287 -9.49 7.47 8.58
CA ASP A 287 -9.98 6.72 9.74
C ASP A 287 -11.49 6.50 9.89
N THR A 288 -11.86 5.22 9.99
CA THR A 288 -12.86 4.72 10.94
C THR A 288 -12.79 3.19 11.04
N PRO A 289 -13.03 2.62 12.24
CA PRO A 289 -13.95 1.49 12.28
C PRO A 289 -15.32 1.96 11.79
N ALA A 290 -15.85 1.38 10.73
CA ALA A 290 -17.21 1.69 10.26
C ALA A 290 -18.15 0.54 10.63
N ASP A 291 -19.22 0.86 11.34
CA ASP A 291 -20.29 -0.09 11.59
C ASP A 291 -20.94 -0.46 10.25
N LEU A 292 -21.01 -1.76 9.99
CA LEU A 292 -21.67 -2.33 8.82
C LEU A 292 -22.87 -3.13 9.31
N ASP A 293 -23.95 -3.20 8.53
CA ASP A 293 -25.08 -4.06 8.88
C ASP A 293 -24.61 -5.53 8.98
N GLY A 294 -24.66 -6.10 10.20
CA GLY A 294 -24.17 -7.46 10.48
C GLY A 294 -22.67 -7.59 10.75
N GLY A 295 -21.90 -6.48 10.81
CA GLY A 295 -20.45 -6.50 10.96
C GLY A 295 -19.86 -5.19 11.47
N ALA A 296 -18.53 -5.10 11.43
CA ALA A 296 -17.79 -3.84 11.54
C ALA A 296 -16.52 -3.98 10.69
N PHE A 297 -16.24 -2.95 9.89
CA PHE A 297 -14.99 -2.84 9.15
C PHE A 297 -13.94 -2.19 10.04
N TYR A 298 -12.73 -2.76 10.08
CA TYR A 298 -11.57 -2.20 10.77
C TYR A 298 -10.43 -2.09 9.78
N GLY A 299 -10.02 -0.89 9.42
CA GLY A 299 -8.97 -0.74 8.43
C GLY A 299 -8.63 0.70 8.10
N SER A 300 -7.88 0.84 7.02
CA SER A 300 -7.46 2.12 6.47
C SER A 300 -8.23 2.43 5.20
N VAL A 301 -8.68 3.67 5.12
CA VAL A 301 -9.13 4.30 3.87
C VAL A 301 -8.06 5.32 3.51
N PHE A 302 -7.47 5.16 2.33
CA PHE A 302 -6.43 6.04 1.83
C PHE A 302 -7.04 7.21 1.06
N SER A 303 -6.30 8.31 0.96
CA SER A 303 -6.77 9.53 0.31
C SER A 303 -7.02 9.34 -1.19
N ASP A 304 -6.39 8.37 -1.85
CA ASP A 304 -6.66 8.00 -3.24
C ASP A 304 -8.02 7.28 -3.45
N GLY A 305 -8.77 7.02 -2.37
CA GLY A 305 -10.05 6.31 -2.41
C GLY A 305 -9.92 4.78 -2.39
N SER A 306 -8.72 4.25 -2.14
CA SER A 306 -8.52 2.83 -1.87
C SER A 306 -8.79 2.48 -0.40
N LEU A 307 -9.09 1.20 -0.17
CA LEU A 307 -9.44 0.66 1.13
C LEU A 307 -8.73 -0.69 1.33
N LEU A 308 -8.18 -0.87 2.52
CA LEU A 308 -7.67 -2.15 3.02
C LEU A 308 -8.07 -2.32 4.48
N GLY A 309 -8.62 -3.47 4.82
CA GLY A 309 -8.93 -3.76 6.21
C GLY A 309 -9.68 -5.06 6.40
N GLU A 310 -10.22 -5.21 7.58
CA GLU A 310 -10.81 -6.43 8.07
C GLU A 310 -12.31 -6.25 8.30
N LEU A 311 -13.12 -7.06 7.65
CA LEU A 311 -14.54 -7.19 7.97
C LEU A 311 -14.69 -8.19 9.11
N ARG A 312 -15.07 -7.66 10.28
CA ARG A 312 -15.42 -8.46 11.45
C ARG A 312 -16.91 -8.69 11.49
N LEU A 313 -17.32 -9.94 11.29
CA LEU A 313 -18.72 -10.34 11.47
C LEU A 313 -19.13 -10.22 12.94
N GLN A 314 -20.34 -9.69 13.18
CA GLN A 314 -20.95 -9.68 14.52
C GLN A 314 -21.54 -11.06 14.88
N ARG A 315 -21.84 -11.23 16.17
CA ARG A 315 -22.38 -12.43 16.86
C ARG A 315 -23.20 -13.41 16.00
N PRO A 316 -23.24 -14.72 16.35
CA PRO A 316 -23.81 -15.80 15.52
C PRO A 316 -25.31 -15.65 15.21
N SER A 317 -26.01 -14.81 15.96
CA SER A 317 -27.45 -14.54 15.81
C SER A 317 -27.79 -13.47 14.78
N GLN A 318 -26.80 -12.70 14.30
CA GLN A 318 -27.02 -11.73 13.24
C GLN A 318 -26.83 -12.37 11.85
N PRO A 319 -27.66 -12.00 10.86
CA PRO A 319 -27.45 -12.41 9.48
C PRO A 319 -26.10 -11.89 8.98
N PHE A 320 -25.48 -12.66 8.08
CA PHE A 320 -24.30 -12.20 7.36
C PHE A 320 -24.65 -10.90 6.61
N PRO A 321 -23.73 -9.92 6.52
CA PRO A 321 -23.99 -8.69 5.78
C PRO A 321 -24.50 -9.03 4.37
N ASP A 322 -25.66 -8.50 4.02
CA ASP A 322 -26.10 -8.55 2.63
C ASP A 322 -25.28 -7.52 1.86
N PHE A 323 -24.73 -7.95 0.73
CA PHE A 323 -23.93 -7.07 -0.11
C PHE A 323 -24.75 -6.67 -1.32
N GLU A 324 -24.83 -5.37 -1.57
CA GLU A 324 -25.28 -4.88 -2.86
C GLU A 324 -24.21 -5.24 -3.89
N TRP A 325 -24.62 -5.86 -4.99
CA TRP A 325 -23.72 -6.18 -6.11
C TRP A 325 -23.90 -5.15 -7.21
N ILE A 326 -22.78 -4.71 -7.78
CA ILE A 326 -22.76 -3.82 -8.94
C ILE A 326 -22.03 -4.49 -10.10
N GLU A 327 -22.43 -4.14 -11.32
CA GLU A 327 -21.67 -4.43 -12.53
C GLU A 327 -20.82 -3.19 -12.88
N VAL A 328 -19.52 -3.39 -13.07
CA VAL A 328 -18.59 -2.36 -13.55
C VAL A 328 -17.88 -2.85 -14.80
N GLU A 329 -17.62 -1.95 -15.73
CA GLU A 329 -16.89 -2.23 -16.97
C GLU A 329 -15.50 -1.59 -16.87
N LEU A 330 -14.44 -2.40 -16.72
CA LEU A 330 -13.06 -1.94 -16.44
C LEU A 330 -12.06 -2.37 -17.51
#